data_AF-A0A1D2WNI4-F1
#
_entry.id   AF-A0A1D2WNI4-F1
#
_cell.length_a   1.000
_cell.length_b   1.000
_cell.length_c   1.000
_cell.angle_alpha   90.00
_cell.angle_beta   90.00
_cell.angle_gamma   90.00
#
_symmetry.space_group_name_H-M   'P 1'
#
loop_
_entity.id
_entity.type
_entity.pdbx_description
1 polymer ?
#
loop_
_entity_poly.entity_id
_entity_poly.type
_entity_poly.pdbx_seq_one_letter_code
_entity_poly.pdbx_strand_id
1 'polypeptide(L)' 'MVNPIIAAIISFFLPGIGQIIQGADVKKGIIMFVIAIILGWLLVNFLGSLGNIIYCIYALYAAYDAYKIEA' A
#
# COMPACT_ATOMS: atom_id res chain seq x y z
N MET A 1 7.91 12.42 -12.23
CA MET A 1 7.00 11.48 -11.54
C MET A 1 7.21 10.08 -12.12
N VAL A 2 7.12 9.04 -11.30
CA VAL A 2 7.26 7.64 -11.79
C VAL A 2 5.99 7.27 -12.56
N ASN A 3 6.10 6.35 -13.53
CA ASN A 3 4.93 5.83 -14.24
C ASN A 3 3.86 5.34 -13.23
N PRO A 4 2.60 5.83 -13.30
CA PRO A 4 1.55 5.48 -12.36
C PRO A 4 1.29 3.96 -12.25
N ILE A 5 1.47 3.21 -13.34
CA ILE A 5 1.31 1.76 -13.36
C ILE A 5 2.42 1.10 -12.53
N ILE A 6 3.67 1.57 -12.67
CA ILE A 6 4.81 1.05 -11.90
C ILE A 6 4.61 1.36 -10.42
N ALA A 7 4.14 2.56 -10.10
CA ALA A 7 3.87 2.96 -8.73
C ALA A 7 2.73 2.13 -8.10
N ALA A 8 1.69 1.82 -8.86
CA ALA A 8 0.60 0.94 -8.42
C ALA A 8 1.10 -0.49 -8.12
N ILE A 9 1.92 -1.06 -9.00
CA ILE A 9 2.52 -2.39 -8.82
C ILE A 9 3.37 -2.40 -7.55
N ILE A 10 4.21 -1.38 -7.35
CA ILE A 10 5.05 -1.27 -6.14
C ILE A 10 4.17 -1.16 -4.88
N SER A 11 3.13 -0.33 -4.88
CA SER A 11 2.22 -0.20 -3.75
C SER A 11 1.35 -1.42 -3.49
N PHE A 12 1.12 -2.28 -4.48
CA PHE A 12 0.42 -3.54 -4.26
C PHE A 12 1.25 -4.51 -3.40
N PHE A 13 2.56 -4.60 -3.63
CA PHE A 13 3.43 -5.47 -2.82
C PHE A 13 3.91 -4.79 -1.53
N LEU A 14 4.11 -3.48 -1.58
CA LEU A 14 4.60 -2.66 -0.48
C LEU A 14 3.70 -1.42 -0.34
N PRO A 15 2.55 -1.54 0.34
CA PRO A 15 1.59 -0.44 0.50
C PRO A 15 2.27 0.84 0.99
N GLY A 16 2.05 1.95 0.29
CA GLY A 16 2.62 3.25 0.63
C GLY A 16 3.92 3.60 -0.09
N ILE A 17 4.67 2.63 -0.63
CA ILE A 17 5.95 2.91 -1.31
C ILE A 17 5.74 3.59 -2.66
N GLY A 18 4.72 3.19 -3.43
CA GLY A 18 4.34 3.81 -4.70
C GLY A 18 3.97 5.30 -4.56
N GLN A 19 3.38 5.69 -3.43
CA GLN A 19 3.11 7.08 -3.10
C GLN A 19 4.39 7.86 -2.79
N ILE A 20 5.35 7.24 -2.09
CA ILE A 20 6.64 7.85 -1.75
C ILE A 20 7.48 8.11 -3.00
N ILE A 21 7.61 7.12 -3.89
CA ILE A 21 8.44 7.25 -5.10
C ILE A 21 7.86 8.23 -6.12
N GLN A 22 6.54 8.48 -6.09
CA GLN A 22 5.92 9.50 -6.92
C GLN A 22 6.20 10.93 -6.41
N GLY A 23 6.52 11.09 -5.12
CA GLY A 23 6.97 12.36 -4.55
C GLY A 23 5.86 13.36 -4.21
N ALA A 24 4.63 13.18 -4.71
CA ALA A 24 3.52 14.07 -4.41
C ALA A 24 2.89 13.80 -3.02
N ASP A 25 2.81 12.53 -2.61
CA ASP A 25 2.06 12.08 -1.43
C ASP A 25 2.94 11.33 -0.42
N VAL A 26 4.20 11.76 -0.24
CA VAL A 26 5.19 11.07 0.61
C VAL A 26 4.69 10.84 2.03
N LYS A 27 4.08 11.85 2.67
CA LYS A 27 3.53 11.74 4.03
C LYS A 27 2.45 10.66 4.12
N LYS A 28 1.56 10.62 3.13
CA LYS A 28 0.47 9.64 3.04
C LYS A 28 1.03 8.25 2.77
N GLY A 29 2.03 8.13 1.91
CA GLY A 29 2.74 6.88 1.65
C GLY A 29 3.41 6.30 2.90
N ILE A 30 4.07 7.13 3.71
CA ILE A 30 4.64 6.70 5.00
C ILE A 30 3.54 6.18 5.93
N ILE A 31 2.42 6.91 6.05
CA ILE A 31 1.29 6.50 6.88
C ILE A 31 0.73 5.15 6.42
N MET A 32 0.53 4.97 5.11
CA MET A 32 0.04 3.71 4.54
C MET A 32 1.00 2.55 4.79
N PHE A 33 2.30 2.78 4.69
CA PHE A 33 3.30 1.74 4.96
C PHE A 33 3.30 1.32 6.45
N VAL A 34 3.20 2.28 7.37
CA VAL A 34 3.10 2.00 8.80
C VAL A 34 1.80 1.23 9.12
N ILE A 35 0.68 1.64 8.54
CA ILE A 35 -0.59 0.91 8.66
C ILE A 35 -0.44 -0.51 8.12
N ALA A 36 0.22 -0.72 6.98
CA ALA A 36 0.44 -2.04 6.41
C ALA A 36 1.19 -2.98 7.38
N ILE A 37 2.22 -2.48 8.07
CA ILE A 37 2.98 -3.26 9.06
C ILE A 37 2.08 -3.65 10.23
N ILE A 38 1.35 -2.68 10.80
CA ILE A 38 0.46 -2.92 11.95
C ILE A 38 -0.67 -3.87 11.57
N LEU A 39 -1.30 -3.64 10.42
CA LEU A 39 -2.39 -4.45 9.90
C LEU A 39 -1.91 -5.87 9.62
N GLY A 40 -0.76 -6.04 8.96
CA GLY A 40 -0.17 -7.35 8.69
C GLY A 40 0.11 -8.13 9.98
N TRP A 41 0.72 -7.47 10.98
CA TRP A 41 0.98 -8.08 12.27
C TRP A 41 -0.31 -8.49 12.99
N LEU A 42 -1.31 -7.61 13.06
CA LEU A 42 -2.61 -7.93 13.66
C LEU A 42 -3.29 -9.10 12.93
N LEU A 43 -3.39 -9.03 11.61
CA LEU A 43 -4.11 -10.02 10.83
C LEU A 43 -3.50 -11.42 10.94
N VAL A 44 -2.16 -11.51 10.97
CA VAL A 44 -1.47 -12.80 11.19
C VAL A 44 -1.75 -13.37 12.58
N ASN A 45 -1.72 -12.54 13.64
CA ASN A 45 -1.91 -13.00 15.02
C ASN A 45 -3.37 -13.36 15.34
N PHE A 46 -4.34 -12.65 14.78
CA PHE A 46 -5.76 -12.82 15.14
C PHE A 46 -6.54 -13.72 14.17
N LEU A 47 -6.19 -13.71 12.87
CA LEU A 47 -6.99 -14.35 11.81
C LEU A 47 -6.20 -15.39 11.00
N GLY A 48 -4.90 -15.53 11.24
CA GLY A 48 -4.03 -16.45 10.52
C GLY A 48 -4.16 -16.27 9.00
N SER A 49 -4.43 -17.37 8.29
CA SER A 49 -4.52 -17.36 6.82
C SER A 49 -5.64 -16.49 6.26
N LEU A 50 -6.76 -16.31 7.00
CA LEU A 50 -7.86 -15.44 6.57
C LEU A 50 -7.46 -13.96 6.61
N GLY A 51 -6.48 -13.61 7.44
CA GLY A 51 -5.88 -12.28 7.48
C GLY A 51 -5.30 -11.83 6.14
N ASN A 52 -4.79 -12.76 5.32
CA ASN A 52 -4.22 -12.43 4.01
C ASN A 52 -5.26 -11.86 3.03
N ILE A 53 -6.54 -12.27 3.13
CA ILE A 53 -7.60 -11.77 2.26
C ILE A 53 -7.86 -10.28 2.58
N ILE A 54 -7.95 -9.94 3.86
CA ILE A 54 -8.16 -8.57 4.32
C ILE A 54 -6.94 -7.70 3.97
N TYR A 55 -5.74 -8.25 4.16
CA TYR A 55 -4.51 -7.56 3.78
C TYR A 55 -4.45 -7.31 2.27
N CYS A 56 -4.89 -8.26 1.44
CA CYS A 56 -4.95 -8.11 -0.01
C CYS A 56 -5.90 -6.98 -0.44
N ILE A 57 -7.05 -6.83 0.23
CA ILE A 57 -7.96 -5.70 -0.02
C ILE A 57 -7.27 -4.37 0.29
N TYR A 58 -6.53 -4.30 1.39
CA TYR A 58 -5.77 -3.10 1.75
C TYR A 58 -4.65 -2.80 0.74
N ALA A 59 -3.93 -3.82 0.28
CA ALA A 59 -2.91 -3.70 -0.76
C ALA A 59 -3.48 -3.20 -2.09
N LEU A 60 -4.66 -3.68 -2.51
CA LEU A 60 -5.38 -3.18 -3.68
C LEU A 60 -5.76 -1.71 -3.53
N TYR A 61 -6.21 -1.31 -2.35
CA TYR A 61 -6.50 0.10 -2.05
C TYR A 61 -5.24 0.96 -2.17
N ALA A 62 -4.11 0.53 -1.60
CA ALA A 62 -2.84 1.26 -1.70
C ALA A 62 -2.32 1.36 -3.14
N ALA A 63 -2.51 0.31 -3.95
CA ALA A 63 -2.16 0.30 -5.36
C ALA A 63 -3.03 1.28 -6.18
N TYR A 64 -4.35 1.27 -5.96
CA TYR A 64 -5.27 2.21 -6.59
C TYR A 64 -4.95 3.66 -6.22
N ASP A 65 -4.64 3.89 -4.94
CA ASP A 65 -4.27 5.20 -4.45
C ASP A 65 -2.98 5.71 -5.09
N ALA A 66 -1.97 4.85 -5.23
CA ALA A 66 -0.74 5.18 -5.95
C ALA A 66 -1.01 5.45 -7.43
N TYR A 67 -1.85 4.65 -8.10
CA TYR A 67 -2.20 4.87 -9.51
C TYR A 67 -2.88 6.22 -9.76
N LYS A 68 -3.71 6.67 -8.82
CA LYS A 68 -4.51 7.89 -8.96
C LYS A 68 -3.70 9.18 -8.71
N ILE A 69 -2.50 9.10 -8.15
CA ILE A 69 -1.64 10.27 -8.02
C ILE A 69 -1.34 10.79 -9.43
N GLU A 70 -1.85 11.99 -9.72
CA GLU A 70 -1.70 12.62 -11.02
C GLU A 70 -0.20 12.90 -11.25
N ALA A 71 0.31 12.40 -12.38
CA ALA A 71 1.70 12.58 -12.82
C ALA A 71 1.95 13.97 -13.42
#